data_AF-A0ABD2GHK0-F1
#
_entry.id   AF-A0ABD2GHK0-F1
#
_cell.length_a   1.000
_cell.length_b   1.000
_cell.length_c   1.000
_cell.angle_alpha   90.00
_cell.angle_beta   90.00
_cell.angle_gamma   90.00
#
_symmetry.space_group_name_H-M   'P 1'
#
loop_
_entity.id
_entity.type
_entity.pdbx_description
1 polymer ?
#
loop_
_entity_poly.entity_id
_entity_poly.type
_entity_poly.pdbx_seq_one_letter_code
_entity_poly.pdbx_strand_id
1 'polypeptide(L)'
;MESQRVQSSYRKRYGPQGSGSTGVRIGSLSSSRLSWHGTPRNFTHSSPVSRISLGSTGLLLGSTMDRLDFPAESLMKAQYKETRTNEKVEMMGLNDRFASYIEKVRLLEQQNKVLVQELNQLKVREPSRMGDIYQEELRELRRQVDGLTSGKARLEIEKDNLAADVTMLKQRLQDEMGLRQDAENNLNAYRQDVDEASLNRVHLERKIDAMQDEINFLRKTHEEDLRELQEQLMAQQVHVDLDVSKPDLTAALRDIRVQYETMATSNMQETEDWYRSKFADLTDAANRNAEALRQAKQEANEYRRQVQVLTCDVEALRGTNESLERQLREMDDRFAMETSGYQDRVSRLEDDIHSLKDEMARHLQEYQDLLNVKLALDIEIATYRKLLEGEESRITIPVQSFSNLQFRETNLDTKTPEAHVKRSILVRTVETRDGEIIKESTTEHKDLP
;
A
#
# COMPACT_ATOMS: atom_id res chain seq x y z
N MET A 1 19.74 35.80 62.51
CA MET A 1 19.32 34.58 63.22
C MET A 1 18.41 33.83 62.26
N GLU A 2 19.02 33.03 61.38
CA GLU A 2 19.07 31.56 61.47
C GLU A 2 17.70 30.94 61.14
N SER A 3 17.48 30.56 59.88
CA SER A 3 17.87 29.27 59.28
C SER A 3 17.01 28.11 59.78
N GLN A 4 16.00 27.73 59.00
CA GLN A 4 15.70 26.31 58.82
C GLN A 4 15.81 25.96 57.34
N ARG A 5 16.99 25.44 57.02
CA ARG A 5 17.27 24.62 55.85
C ARG A 5 16.59 23.27 56.03
N VAL A 6 15.89 22.80 55.02
CA VAL A 6 15.89 21.36 54.70
C VAL A 6 16.44 21.24 53.28
N GLN A 7 17.67 20.75 53.21
CA GLN A 7 18.34 20.41 51.98
C GLN A 7 17.78 19.09 51.44
N SER A 8 17.60 19.09 50.12
CA SER A 8 17.71 17.96 49.19
C SER A 8 18.71 16.88 49.63
N SER A 9 18.43 15.59 49.33
CA SER A 9 19.12 14.89 48.23
C SER A 9 19.04 13.34 48.27
N TYR A 10 19.13 12.78 47.06
CA TYR A 10 19.71 11.49 46.66
C TYR A 10 18.82 10.23 46.43
N ARG A 11 18.69 9.93 45.12
CA ARG A 11 19.17 8.73 44.39
C ARG A 11 18.27 7.51 44.22
N LYS A 12 17.88 7.25 42.96
CA LYS A 12 18.25 6.09 42.10
C LYS A 12 17.37 6.14 40.84
N ARG A 13 17.91 6.52 39.66
CA ARG A 13 18.42 5.61 38.61
C ARG A 13 17.68 4.27 38.55
N TYR A 14 16.84 4.06 37.54
CA TYR A 14 16.90 2.90 36.63
C TYR A 14 16.33 3.31 35.26
N GLY A 15 17.12 3.05 34.22
CA GLY A 15 16.69 3.05 32.82
C GLY A 15 16.07 1.70 32.43
N PRO A 16 15.90 1.44 31.13
CA PRO A 16 14.64 1.01 30.53
C PRO A 16 14.52 -0.51 30.34
N GLN A 17 13.28 -1.02 30.21
CA GLN A 17 13.02 -2.30 29.56
C GLN A 17 12.16 -2.08 28.31
N GLY A 18 12.77 -2.36 27.16
CA GLY A 18 12.10 -2.55 25.89
C GLY A 18 11.74 -4.01 25.68
N SER A 19 10.68 -4.23 24.92
CA SER A 19 10.30 -5.47 24.24
C SER A 19 9.22 -5.07 23.22
N GLY A 20 9.26 -5.40 21.94
CA GLY A 20 10.21 -6.12 21.12
C GLY A 20 9.69 -6.05 19.70
N SER A 21 10.44 -5.41 18.79
CA SER A 21 10.14 -5.42 17.36
C SER A 21 10.88 -6.59 16.71
N THR A 22 10.13 -7.45 16.03
CA THR A 22 10.64 -8.52 15.17
C THR A 22 11.31 -7.92 13.94
N GLY A 23 12.64 -7.79 13.99
CA GLY A 23 13.48 -7.49 12.84
C GLY A 23 13.84 -8.77 12.09
N VAL A 24 13.44 -8.86 10.82
CA VAL A 24 13.98 -9.83 9.86
C VAL A 24 15.32 -9.28 9.36
N ARG A 25 16.41 -9.96 9.72
CA ARG A 25 17.76 -9.73 9.17
C ARG A 25 17.93 -10.65 7.96
N ILE A 26 18.15 -10.08 6.77
CA ILE A 26 18.78 -10.79 5.66
C ILE A 26 20.16 -10.18 5.49
N GLY A 27 21.17 -11.02 5.70
CA GLY A 27 22.58 -10.66 5.63
C GLY A 27 23.03 -10.35 4.21
N SER A 28 23.87 -9.34 4.10
CA SER A 28 24.74 -9.12 2.95
C SER A 28 25.88 -10.15 2.95
N LEU A 29 26.25 -10.62 1.76
CA LEU A 29 27.57 -11.18 1.52
C LEU A 29 28.16 -10.53 0.28
N SER A 30 29.33 -9.92 0.48
CA SER A 30 30.22 -9.44 -0.57
C SER A 30 31.12 -10.56 -1.08
N SER A 31 31.42 -10.45 -2.38
CA SER A 31 32.70 -10.74 -3.05
C SER A 31 33.37 -12.11 -2.86
N SER A 32 33.58 -12.82 -3.97
CA SER A 32 34.92 -12.95 -4.58
C SER A 32 34.90 -13.84 -5.82
N ARG A 33 35.66 -13.38 -6.83
CA ARG A 33 36.12 -14.14 -7.98
C ARG A 33 37.03 -15.27 -7.51
N LEU A 34 37.02 -16.40 -8.20
CA LEU A 34 38.22 -17.19 -8.52
C LEU A 34 37.88 -18.23 -9.59
N SER A 35 38.90 -18.50 -10.38
CA SER A 35 38.91 -19.21 -11.64
C SER A 35 39.61 -20.56 -11.49
N TRP A 36 39.32 -21.47 -12.44
CA TRP A 36 40.12 -22.63 -12.91
C TRP A 36 39.91 -24.01 -12.26
N HIS A 37 40.26 -25.00 -13.09
CA HIS A 37 40.11 -26.47 -13.04
C HIS A 37 38.75 -26.94 -13.62
N GLY A 38 38.68 -27.84 -14.60
CA GLY A 38 39.63 -28.82 -15.11
C GLY A 38 38.82 -30.09 -15.44
N THR A 39 39.01 -30.64 -16.63
CA THR A 39 38.25 -31.73 -17.30
C THR A 39 38.27 -33.10 -16.57
N PRO A 40 37.43 -34.09 -16.99
CA PRO A 40 37.78 -35.05 -18.06
C PRO A 40 36.59 -35.33 -19.03
N ARG A 41 36.75 -35.42 -20.37
CA ARG A 41 37.28 -36.50 -21.24
C ARG A 41 36.57 -37.86 -21.15
N ASN A 42 35.95 -38.26 -22.27
CA ASN A 42 35.97 -39.61 -22.89
C ASN A 42 35.73 -39.42 -24.41
N PHE A 43 36.72 -39.66 -25.28
CA PHE A 43 37.10 -40.93 -25.93
C PHE A 43 36.05 -41.49 -26.90
N THR A 44 36.31 -41.37 -28.21
CA THR A 44 36.44 -42.54 -29.11
C THR A 44 37.31 -42.18 -30.31
N HIS A 45 38.26 -43.08 -30.57
CA HIS A 45 39.15 -43.14 -31.72
C HIS A 45 38.43 -43.66 -32.96
N SER A 46 38.86 -43.28 -34.17
CA SER A 46 39.44 -44.24 -35.12
C SER A 46 40.12 -43.53 -36.29
N SER A 47 41.14 -44.21 -36.81
CA SER A 47 42.30 -43.80 -37.59
C SER A 47 42.09 -43.69 -39.12
N PRO A 48 43.07 -43.10 -39.84
CA PRO A 48 43.04 -42.88 -41.29
C PRO A 48 43.60 -44.09 -42.05
N VAL A 49 43.26 -44.22 -43.34
CA VAL A 49 43.96 -45.13 -44.24
C VAL A 49 44.37 -44.41 -45.52
N SER A 50 45.68 -44.25 -45.64
CA SER A 50 46.43 -43.90 -46.84
C SER A 50 46.27 -44.99 -47.91
N ARG A 51 46.25 -44.62 -49.20
CA ARG A 51 46.63 -45.54 -50.27
C ARG A 51 47.84 -45.00 -51.02
N ILE A 52 48.75 -45.95 -51.21
CA ILE A 52 50.13 -45.83 -51.66
C ILE A 52 50.16 -45.85 -53.18
N SER A 53 51.08 -45.05 -53.72
CA SER A 53 51.55 -44.99 -55.09
C SER A 53 52.64 -46.05 -55.35
N LEU A 54 52.66 -46.63 -56.56
CA LEU A 54 53.83 -47.16 -57.30
C LEU A 54 53.29 -47.46 -58.73
N GLY A 55 53.80 -46.93 -59.85
CA GLY A 55 55.19 -46.90 -60.34
C GLY A 55 55.51 -48.27 -60.94
N SER A 56 55.39 -48.58 -62.24
CA SER A 56 56.04 -48.08 -63.48
C SER A 56 56.82 -49.24 -64.14
N THR A 57 56.60 -49.49 -65.44
CA THR A 57 57.48 -50.05 -66.52
C THR A 57 56.55 -50.57 -67.62
N GLY A 58 56.54 -50.20 -68.90
CA GLY A 58 57.63 -49.79 -69.80
C GLY A 58 58.07 -51.00 -70.64
N LEU A 59 57.69 -51.07 -71.94
CA LEU A 59 58.54 -51.41 -73.10
C LEU A 59 57.75 -51.65 -74.41
N LEU A 60 58.47 -51.39 -75.51
CA LEU A 60 58.08 -51.14 -76.90
C LEU A 60 58.26 -52.37 -77.82
N LEU A 61 57.84 -52.18 -79.09
CA LEU A 61 58.27 -52.89 -80.33
C LEU A 61 57.50 -54.20 -80.63
N GLY A 62 57.07 -54.56 -81.85
CA GLY A 62 57.26 -54.05 -83.20
C GLY A 62 57.28 -55.25 -84.16
N SER A 63 56.30 -55.32 -85.07
CA SER A 63 56.30 -55.92 -86.42
C SER A 63 56.90 -57.31 -86.76
N THR A 64 56.21 -57.96 -87.71
CA THR A 64 56.64 -58.87 -88.81
C THR A 64 56.36 -60.37 -88.72
N MET A 65 55.48 -60.80 -89.63
CA MET A 65 55.54 -61.91 -90.59
C MET A 65 56.04 -63.31 -90.17
N ASP A 66 55.11 -64.25 -90.37
CA ASP A 66 55.20 -65.44 -91.23
C ASP A 66 55.80 -66.76 -90.66
N ARG A 67 55.03 -67.81 -90.94
CA ARG A 67 55.46 -69.20 -91.20
C ARG A 67 55.69 -70.19 -90.04
N LEU A 68 54.60 -70.93 -89.76
CA LEU A 68 54.46 -72.38 -89.46
C LEU A 68 55.56 -73.11 -88.67
N ASP A 69 55.22 -73.62 -87.48
CA ASP A 69 55.53 -74.99 -87.03
C ASP A 69 54.69 -75.41 -85.78
N PHE A 70 53.96 -76.53 -85.92
CA PHE A 70 53.14 -77.18 -84.89
C PHE A 70 54.03 -78.09 -84.01
N PRO A 71 54.34 -77.73 -82.74
CA PRO A 71 53.60 -78.30 -81.58
C PRO A 71 53.54 -77.38 -80.33
N ALA A 72 53.86 -76.09 -80.44
CA ALA A 72 53.81 -75.12 -79.32
C ALA A 72 52.44 -74.44 -79.14
N GLU A 73 51.62 -74.40 -80.19
CA GLU A 73 50.29 -73.75 -80.21
C GLU A 73 49.26 -74.52 -79.36
N SER A 74 49.39 -75.85 -79.24
CA SER A 74 48.52 -76.69 -78.40
C SER A 74 48.74 -76.42 -76.89
N LEU A 75 49.98 -76.17 -76.49
CA LEU A 75 50.36 -75.88 -75.11
C LEU A 75 49.95 -74.45 -74.72
N MET A 76 50.08 -73.49 -75.64
CA MET A 76 49.56 -72.13 -75.47
C MET A 76 48.02 -72.09 -75.42
N LYS A 77 47.31 -72.88 -76.24
CA LYS A 77 45.83 -72.98 -76.19
C LYS A 77 45.32 -73.69 -74.94
N ALA A 78 46.09 -74.65 -74.43
CA ALA A 78 45.82 -75.30 -73.15
C ALA A 78 46.02 -74.31 -71.98
N GLN A 79 47.14 -73.57 -71.97
CA GLN A 79 47.38 -72.50 -71.00
C GLN A 79 46.33 -71.38 -71.10
N TYR A 80 45.89 -70.99 -72.30
CA TYR A 80 44.85 -69.96 -72.47
C TYR A 80 43.46 -70.45 -72.05
N LYS A 81 43.18 -71.76 -72.20
CA LYS A 81 41.97 -72.36 -71.64
C LYS A 81 42.06 -72.42 -70.12
N GLU A 82 43.23 -72.74 -69.56
CA GLU A 82 43.47 -72.81 -68.13
C GLU A 82 43.39 -71.43 -67.45
N THR A 83 43.99 -70.39 -68.04
CA THR A 83 43.87 -69.00 -67.56
C THR A 83 42.44 -68.50 -67.68
N ARG A 84 41.74 -68.78 -68.79
CA ARG A 84 40.33 -68.41 -68.95
C ARG A 84 39.41 -69.19 -68.00
N THR A 85 39.72 -70.45 -67.68
CA THR A 85 38.98 -71.19 -66.65
C THR A 85 39.28 -70.65 -65.26
N ASN A 86 40.52 -70.26 -64.97
CA ASN A 86 40.89 -69.64 -63.70
C ASN A 86 40.24 -68.25 -63.54
N GLU A 87 40.29 -67.39 -64.56
CA GLU A 87 39.58 -66.11 -64.58
C GLU A 87 38.07 -66.31 -64.45
N LYS A 88 37.50 -67.33 -65.09
CA LYS A 88 36.08 -67.66 -64.94
C LYS A 88 35.76 -68.10 -63.50
N VAL A 89 36.61 -68.89 -62.86
CA VAL A 89 36.46 -69.30 -61.46
C VAL A 89 36.63 -68.11 -60.51
N GLU A 90 37.57 -67.21 -60.77
CA GLU A 90 37.74 -65.97 -60.01
C GLU A 90 36.54 -65.03 -60.18
N MET A 91 36.04 -64.87 -61.39
CA MET A 91 34.82 -64.12 -61.67
C MET A 91 33.61 -64.75 -61.01
N MET A 92 33.51 -66.09 -60.96
CA MET A 92 32.45 -66.78 -60.20
C MET A 92 32.60 -66.52 -58.70
N GLY A 93 33.81 -66.59 -58.14
CA GLY A 93 34.05 -66.29 -56.72
C GLY A 93 33.77 -64.84 -56.35
N LEU A 94 34.06 -63.89 -57.25
CA LEU A 94 33.68 -62.49 -57.08
C LEU A 94 32.17 -62.29 -57.18
N ASN A 95 31.51 -62.97 -58.12
CA ASN A 95 30.07 -62.87 -58.29
C ASN A 95 29.31 -63.49 -57.11
N ASP A 96 29.79 -64.60 -56.55
CA ASP A 96 29.25 -65.19 -55.32
C ASP A 96 29.44 -64.25 -54.12
N ARG A 97 30.58 -63.56 -54.02
CA ARG A 97 30.80 -62.52 -53.01
C ARG A 97 29.86 -61.33 -53.23
N PHE A 98 29.65 -60.89 -54.46
CA PHE A 98 28.68 -59.82 -54.75
C PHE A 98 27.25 -60.24 -54.45
N ALA A 99 26.84 -61.47 -54.77
CA ALA A 99 25.54 -62.01 -54.41
C ALA A 99 25.36 -62.01 -52.88
N SER A 100 26.37 -62.48 -52.13
CA SER A 100 26.34 -62.45 -50.66
C SER A 100 26.29 -61.03 -50.09
N TYR A 101 26.93 -60.06 -50.75
CA TYR A 101 26.90 -58.66 -50.35
C TYR A 101 25.54 -58.02 -50.62
N ILE A 102 24.93 -58.29 -51.78
CA ILE A 102 23.58 -57.83 -52.12
C ILE A 102 22.56 -58.42 -51.15
N GLU A 103 22.68 -59.71 -50.81
CA GLU A 103 21.81 -60.37 -49.84
C GLU A 103 21.97 -59.76 -48.44
N LYS A 104 23.21 -59.44 -48.04
CA LYS A 104 23.49 -58.72 -46.78
C LYS A 104 22.93 -57.30 -46.78
N VAL A 105 23.06 -56.55 -47.87
CA VAL A 105 22.46 -55.20 -47.99
C VAL A 105 20.95 -55.30 -47.91
N ARG A 106 20.33 -56.26 -48.61
CA ARG A 106 18.87 -56.47 -48.57
C ARG A 106 18.39 -56.87 -47.17
N LEU A 107 19.14 -57.69 -46.45
CA LEU A 107 18.85 -58.04 -45.06
C LEU A 107 18.96 -56.79 -44.16
N LEU A 108 20.00 -55.98 -44.33
CA LEU A 108 20.19 -54.73 -43.58
C LEU A 108 19.12 -53.69 -43.91
N GLU A 109 18.70 -53.57 -45.16
CA GLU A 109 17.59 -52.70 -45.58
C GLU A 109 16.27 -53.16 -44.97
N GLN A 110 16.01 -54.48 -44.97
CA GLN A 110 14.84 -55.05 -44.31
C GLN A 110 14.86 -54.81 -42.80
N GLN A 111 16.02 -55.00 -42.15
CA GLN A 111 16.20 -54.69 -40.73
C GLN A 111 16.00 -53.19 -40.44
N ASN A 112 16.56 -52.30 -41.26
CA ASN A 112 16.35 -50.86 -41.13
C ASN A 112 14.88 -50.49 -41.30
N LYS A 113 14.18 -51.12 -42.23
CA LYS A 113 12.75 -50.90 -42.44
C LYS A 113 11.93 -51.31 -41.22
N VAL A 114 12.27 -52.44 -40.58
CA VAL A 114 11.65 -52.88 -39.33
C VAL A 114 11.98 -51.90 -38.20
N LEU A 115 13.24 -51.51 -38.02
CA LEU A 115 13.66 -50.56 -36.99
C LEU A 115 13.00 -49.18 -37.15
N VAL A 116 12.82 -48.69 -38.38
CA VAL A 116 12.10 -47.44 -38.65
C VAL A 116 10.62 -47.57 -38.31
N GLN A 117 10.00 -48.72 -38.59
CA GLN A 117 8.62 -48.98 -38.20
C GLN A 117 8.46 -49.07 -36.68
N GLU A 118 9.37 -49.76 -35.98
CA GLU A 118 9.40 -49.83 -34.52
C GLU A 118 9.64 -48.44 -33.90
N LEU A 119 10.54 -47.63 -34.46
CA LEU A 119 10.80 -46.26 -34.01
C LEU A 119 9.58 -45.35 -34.22
N ASN A 120 8.86 -45.49 -35.32
CA ASN A 120 7.63 -44.75 -35.55
C ASN A 120 6.50 -45.20 -34.61
N GLN A 121 6.37 -46.51 -34.33
CA GLN A 121 5.42 -47.03 -33.35
C GLN A 121 5.74 -46.55 -31.92
N LEU A 122 7.03 -46.50 -31.56
CA LEU A 122 7.48 -45.98 -30.27
C LEU A 122 7.29 -44.47 -30.16
N LYS A 123 7.51 -43.68 -31.23
CA LYS A 123 7.21 -42.24 -31.25
C LYS A 123 5.72 -41.92 -31.09
N VAL A 124 4.85 -42.77 -31.62
CA VAL A 124 3.39 -42.65 -31.42
C VAL A 124 2.99 -43.08 -29.98
N ARG A 125 3.82 -43.90 -29.32
CA ARG A 125 3.59 -44.42 -27.97
C ARG A 125 4.25 -43.58 -26.86
N GLU A 126 5.31 -42.84 -27.16
CA GLU A 126 5.95 -41.85 -26.27
C GLU A 126 5.12 -40.55 -26.21
N PRO A 127 5.14 -39.81 -25.08
CA PRO A 127 3.93 -39.72 -24.26
C PRO A 127 3.15 -38.41 -24.46
N SER A 128 2.25 -38.33 -25.45
CA SER A 128 1.20 -37.29 -25.45
C SER A 128 0.32 -37.40 -24.21
N ARG A 129 -0.05 -38.61 -23.78
CA ARG A 129 -0.94 -38.80 -22.62
C ARG A 129 -0.43 -38.18 -21.32
N MET A 130 0.87 -38.25 -21.03
CA MET A 130 1.42 -37.63 -19.81
C MET A 130 1.53 -36.11 -19.96
N GLY A 131 1.93 -35.62 -21.14
CA GLY A 131 1.89 -34.19 -21.45
C GLY A 131 0.48 -33.61 -21.33
N ASP A 132 -0.53 -34.33 -21.82
CA ASP A 132 -1.94 -33.95 -21.77
C ASP A 132 -2.46 -33.90 -20.32
N ILE A 133 -2.08 -34.85 -19.47
CA ILE A 133 -2.41 -34.84 -18.03
C ILE A 133 -1.77 -33.63 -17.35
N TYR A 134 -0.48 -33.36 -17.57
CA TYR A 134 0.17 -32.20 -16.98
C TYR A 134 -0.40 -30.87 -17.50
N GLN A 135 -0.81 -30.82 -18.77
CA GLN A 135 -1.49 -29.65 -19.33
C GLN A 135 -2.89 -29.45 -18.74
N GLU A 136 -3.63 -30.53 -18.47
CA GLU A 136 -4.92 -30.48 -17.79
C GLU A 136 -4.76 -29.96 -16.35
N GLU A 137 -3.83 -30.53 -15.59
CA GLU A 137 -3.49 -30.07 -14.22
C GLU A 137 -3.06 -28.60 -14.22
N LEU A 138 -2.24 -28.18 -15.19
CA LEU A 138 -1.84 -26.78 -15.33
C LEU A 138 -3.02 -25.86 -15.65
N ARG A 139 -3.98 -26.31 -16.47
CA ARG A 139 -5.21 -25.55 -16.76
C ARG A 139 -6.11 -25.45 -15.55
N GLU A 140 -6.27 -26.53 -14.78
CA GLU A 140 -7.07 -26.51 -13.56
C GLU A 140 -6.42 -25.64 -12.47
N LEU A 141 -5.10 -25.72 -12.28
CA LEU A 141 -4.37 -24.83 -11.37
C LEU A 141 -4.51 -23.36 -11.77
N ARG A 142 -4.44 -23.03 -13.07
CA ARG A 142 -4.70 -21.67 -13.56
C ARG A 142 -6.12 -21.21 -13.25
N ARG A 143 -7.12 -22.06 -13.51
CA ARG A 143 -8.53 -21.78 -13.18
C ARG A 143 -8.72 -21.53 -11.68
N GLN A 144 -8.04 -22.29 -10.82
CA GLN A 144 -8.07 -22.09 -9.37
C GLN A 144 -7.40 -20.77 -8.98
N VAL A 145 -6.27 -20.41 -9.58
CA VAL A 145 -5.61 -19.12 -9.34
C VAL A 145 -6.51 -17.96 -9.76
N ASP A 146 -7.17 -18.04 -10.93
CA ASP A 146 -8.10 -17.01 -11.39
C ASP A 146 -9.34 -16.91 -10.47
N GLY A 147 -9.86 -18.04 -10.02
CA GLY A 147 -10.94 -18.12 -9.03
C GLY A 147 -10.57 -17.50 -7.68
N LEU A 148 -9.38 -17.80 -7.18
CA LEU A 148 -8.87 -17.20 -5.93
C LEU A 148 -8.58 -15.70 -6.10
N THR A 149 -8.07 -15.27 -7.25
CA THR A 149 -7.77 -13.87 -7.52
C THR A 149 -9.04 -13.03 -7.61
N SER A 150 -10.06 -13.52 -8.31
CA SER A 150 -11.39 -12.87 -8.36
C SER A 150 -12.08 -12.88 -7.00
N GLY A 151 -12.01 -13.98 -6.25
CA GLY A 151 -12.51 -14.06 -4.88
C GLY A 151 -11.81 -13.08 -3.94
N LYS A 152 -10.48 -12.96 -4.04
CA LYS A 152 -9.69 -11.98 -3.29
C LYS A 152 -10.10 -10.55 -3.63
N ALA A 153 -10.21 -10.21 -4.91
CA ALA A 153 -10.64 -8.87 -5.33
C ALA A 153 -12.04 -8.52 -4.80
N ARG A 154 -12.97 -9.48 -4.81
CA ARG A 154 -14.31 -9.29 -4.23
C ARG A 154 -14.25 -9.03 -2.72
N LEU A 155 -13.46 -9.81 -1.98
CA LEU A 155 -13.29 -9.63 -0.53
C LEU A 155 -12.59 -8.32 -0.18
N GLU A 156 -11.64 -7.86 -1.01
CA GLU A 156 -11.00 -6.55 -0.84
C GLU A 156 -12.01 -5.41 -0.97
N ILE A 157 -12.89 -5.46 -1.98
CA ILE A 157 -13.98 -4.48 -2.15
C ILE A 157 -14.93 -4.51 -0.94
N GLU A 158 -15.34 -5.69 -0.49
CA GLU A 158 -16.23 -5.83 0.67
C GLU A 158 -15.59 -5.29 1.95
N LYS A 159 -14.30 -5.56 2.16
CA LYS A 159 -13.52 -5.01 3.26
C LYS A 159 -13.45 -3.48 3.20
N ASP A 160 -13.20 -2.90 2.03
CA ASP A 160 -13.09 -1.46 1.87
C ASP A 160 -14.45 -0.77 2.07
N ASN A 161 -15.54 -1.38 1.60
CA ASN A 161 -16.91 -0.93 1.88
C ASN A 161 -17.23 -0.96 3.37
N LEU A 162 -16.95 -2.08 4.06
CA LEU A 162 -17.15 -2.19 5.50
C LEU A 162 -16.27 -1.20 6.28
N ALA A 163 -15.06 -0.93 5.82
CA ALA A 163 -14.19 0.08 6.41
C ALA A 163 -14.81 1.49 6.29
N ALA A 164 -15.38 1.83 5.14
CA ALA A 164 -16.10 3.09 4.92
C ALA A 164 -17.37 3.19 5.77
N ASP A 165 -18.12 2.10 5.93
CA ASP A 165 -19.29 2.07 6.81
C ASP A 165 -18.90 2.28 8.28
N VAL A 166 -17.81 1.65 8.72
CA VAL A 166 -17.30 1.82 10.09
C VAL A 166 -16.84 3.26 10.34
N THR A 167 -16.16 3.91 9.39
CA THR A 167 -15.75 5.32 9.55
C THR A 167 -16.96 6.24 9.58
N MET A 168 -17.94 6.03 8.69
CA MET A 168 -19.20 6.79 8.70
C MET A 168 -19.97 6.61 10.01
N LEU A 169 -20.09 5.39 10.54
CA LEU A 169 -20.78 5.12 11.80
C LEU A 169 -20.05 5.75 12.99
N LYS A 170 -18.71 5.72 12.99
CA LYS A 170 -17.91 6.42 14.02
C LYS A 170 -18.13 7.92 13.98
N GLN A 171 -18.17 8.52 12.80
CA GLN A 171 -18.45 9.95 12.65
C GLN A 171 -19.86 10.29 13.16
N ARG A 172 -20.88 9.53 12.76
CA ARG A 172 -22.26 9.71 13.26
C ARG A 172 -22.34 9.57 14.77
N LEU A 173 -21.65 8.60 15.36
CA LEU A 173 -21.60 8.43 16.81
C LEU A 173 -20.98 9.66 17.49
N GLN A 174 -19.90 10.22 16.93
CA GLN A 174 -19.26 11.42 17.45
C GLN A 174 -20.19 12.64 17.37
N ASP A 175 -20.91 12.81 16.26
CA ASP A 175 -21.89 13.88 16.07
C ASP A 175 -23.04 13.76 17.09
N GLU A 176 -23.61 12.56 17.26
CA GLU A 176 -24.66 12.29 18.26
C GLU A 176 -24.17 12.48 19.70
N MET A 177 -22.91 12.13 20.00
CA MET A 177 -22.30 12.42 21.30
C MET A 177 -22.21 13.93 21.55
N GLY A 178 -21.88 14.71 20.52
CA GLY A 178 -21.88 16.18 20.57
C GLY A 178 -23.28 16.73 20.84
N LEU A 179 -24.28 16.31 20.05
CA LEU A 179 -25.68 16.72 20.24
C LEU A 179 -26.22 16.37 21.63
N ARG A 180 -25.89 15.17 22.15
CA ARG A 180 -26.25 14.78 23.51
C ARG A 180 -25.61 15.69 24.55
N GLN A 181 -24.32 16.02 24.39
CA GLN A 181 -23.62 16.91 25.32
C GLN A 181 -24.23 18.33 25.31
N ASP A 182 -24.56 18.86 24.14
CA ASP A 182 -25.22 20.16 24.00
C ASP A 182 -26.62 20.15 24.65
N ALA A 183 -27.39 19.07 24.45
CA ALA A 183 -28.67 18.88 25.12
C ALA A 183 -28.54 18.80 26.65
N GLU A 184 -27.52 18.11 27.16
CA GLU A 184 -27.22 18.03 28.60
C GLU A 184 -26.82 19.39 29.17
N ASN A 185 -26.00 20.15 28.45
CA ASN A 185 -25.62 21.51 28.84
C ASN A 185 -26.85 22.43 28.90
N ASN A 186 -27.72 22.39 27.87
CA ASN A 186 -28.96 23.16 27.84
C ASN A 186 -29.91 22.76 28.97
N LEU A 187 -30.04 21.47 29.26
CA LEU A 187 -30.86 20.98 30.37
C LEU A 187 -30.33 21.44 31.73
N ASN A 188 -29.01 21.47 31.92
CA ASN A 188 -28.39 22.01 33.13
C ASN A 188 -28.63 23.52 33.26
N ALA A 189 -28.54 24.28 32.16
CA ALA A 189 -28.88 25.70 32.16
C ALA A 189 -30.36 25.93 32.54
N TYR A 190 -31.30 25.19 31.94
CA TYR A 190 -32.71 25.29 32.31
C TYR A 190 -32.99 24.91 33.77
N ARG A 191 -32.25 23.95 34.34
CA ARG A 191 -32.35 23.64 35.77
C ARG A 191 -31.91 24.82 36.64
N GLN A 192 -30.79 25.45 36.29
CA GLN A 192 -30.32 26.64 36.98
C GLN A 192 -31.33 27.79 36.89
N ASP A 193 -31.92 28.02 35.70
CA ASP A 193 -32.95 29.05 35.51
C ASP A 193 -34.19 28.78 36.35
N VAL A 194 -34.61 27.51 36.46
CA VAL A 194 -35.74 27.10 37.31
C VAL A 194 -35.43 27.30 38.80
N ASP A 195 -34.22 26.98 39.24
CA ASP A 195 -33.78 27.21 40.62
C ASP A 195 -33.74 28.71 40.94
N GLU A 196 -33.21 29.53 40.04
CA GLU A 196 -33.19 30.99 40.17
C GLU A 196 -34.61 31.58 40.20
N ALA A 197 -35.48 31.15 39.29
CA ALA A 197 -36.88 31.56 39.28
C ALA A 197 -37.61 31.14 40.58
N SER A 198 -37.29 29.97 41.12
CA SER A 198 -37.84 29.48 42.39
C SER A 198 -37.36 30.32 43.58
N LEU A 199 -36.08 30.69 43.62
CA LEU A 199 -35.53 31.60 44.64
C LEU A 199 -36.17 33.00 44.54
N ASN A 200 -36.31 33.53 43.32
CA ASN A 200 -36.96 34.82 43.09
C ASN A 200 -38.43 34.80 43.52
N ARG A 201 -39.17 33.71 43.23
CA ARG A 201 -40.53 33.52 43.72
C ARG A 201 -40.59 33.57 45.24
N VAL A 202 -39.76 32.79 45.94
CA VAL A 202 -39.72 32.77 47.41
C VAL A 202 -39.33 34.13 47.99
N HIS A 203 -38.41 34.86 47.34
CA HIS A 203 -38.04 36.21 47.75
C HIS A 203 -39.22 37.19 47.62
N LEU A 204 -39.97 37.12 46.52
CA LEU A 204 -41.16 37.93 46.30
C LEU A 204 -42.29 37.57 47.28
N GLU A 205 -42.51 36.28 47.55
CA GLU A 205 -43.47 35.81 48.56
C GLU A 205 -43.15 36.41 49.93
N ARG A 206 -41.89 36.35 50.38
CA ARG A 206 -41.47 36.99 51.64
C ARG A 206 -41.69 38.49 51.66
N LYS A 207 -41.49 39.18 50.52
CA LYS A 207 -41.73 40.62 50.42
C LYS A 207 -43.22 40.93 50.51
N ILE A 208 -44.08 40.10 49.91
CA ILE A 208 -45.54 40.22 50.03
C ILE A 208 -45.94 40.03 51.48
N ASP A 209 -45.45 38.98 52.15
CA ASP A 209 -45.75 38.71 53.56
C ASP A 209 -45.31 39.88 54.45
N ALA A 210 -44.10 40.42 54.25
CA ALA A 210 -43.61 41.58 55.00
C ALA A 210 -44.47 42.84 54.79
N MET A 211 -44.89 43.12 53.56
CA MET A 211 -45.81 44.25 53.29
C MET A 211 -47.20 44.00 53.89
N GLN A 212 -47.68 42.76 53.91
CA GLN A 212 -48.95 42.40 54.52
C GLN A 212 -48.89 42.57 56.05
N ASP A 213 -47.80 42.18 56.68
CA ASP A 213 -47.55 42.40 58.11
C ASP A 213 -47.47 43.90 58.44
N GLU A 214 -46.82 44.71 57.60
CA GLU A 214 -46.78 46.17 57.76
C GLU A 214 -48.18 46.80 57.65
N ILE A 215 -48.99 46.38 56.65
CA ILE A 215 -50.39 46.82 56.52
C ILE A 215 -51.20 46.44 57.76
N ASN A 216 -51.04 45.21 58.25
CA ASN A 216 -51.75 44.73 59.43
C ASN A 216 -51.32 45.48 60.70
N PHE A 217 -50.05 45.79 60.83
CA PHE A 217 -49.51 46.62 61.91
C PHE A 217 -50.12 48.02 61.88
N LEU A 218 -50.04 48.72 60.75
CA LEU A 218 -50.63 50.05 60.58
C LEU A 218 -52.14 50.08 60.86
N ARG A 219 -52.87 49.05 60.43
CA ARG A 219 -54.30 48.90 60.75
C ARG A 219 -54.55 48.78 62.24
N LYS A 220 -53.79 47.94 62.95
CA LYS A 220 -53.92 47.79 64.41
C LYS A 220 -53.59 49.09 65.13
N THR A 221 -52.51 49.77 64.75
CA THR A 221 -52.13 51.06 65.33
C THR A 221 -53.22 52.10 65.11
N HIS A 222 -53.78 52.22 63.90
CA HIS A 222 -54.89 53.13 63.66
C HIS A 222 -56.17 52.76 64.45
N GLU A 223 -56.47 51.48 64.62
CA GLU A 223 -57.60 51.04 65.45
C GLU A 223 -57.38 51.37 66.94
N GLU A 224 -56.15 51.26 67.42
CA GLU A 224 -55.74 51.67 68.77
C GLU A 224 -55.83 53.19 68.94
N ASP A 225 -55.25 53.97 68.02
CA ASP A 225 -55.33 55.44 68.02
C ASP A 225 -56.78 55.93 67.99
N LEU A 226 -57.64 55.31 67.16
CA LEU A 226 -59.06 55.65 67.10
C LEU A 226 -59.78 55.31 68.41
N ARG A 227 -59.44 54.18 69.04
CA ARG A 227 -59.99 53.79 70.35
C ARG A 227 -59.56 54.78 71.43
N GLU A 228 -58.28 55.13 71.48
CA GLU A 228 -57.76 56.15 72.39
C GLU A 228 -58.41 57.51 72.16
N LEU A 229 -58.57 57.94 70.90
CA LEU A 229 -59.24 59.19 70.57
C LEU A 229 -60.71 59.16 70.99
N GLN A 230 -61.39 58.03 70.81
CA GLN A 230 -62.77 57.83 71.23
C GLN A 230 -62.89 57.83 72.76
N GLU A 231 -61.96 57.21 73.47
CA GLU A 231 -61.85 57.27 74.93
C GLU A 231 -61.56 58.71 75.40
N GLN A 232 -60.66 59.44 74.74
CA GLN A 232 -60.39 60.84 75.03
C GLN A 232 -61.62 61.72 74.78
N LEU A 233 -62.39 61.48 73.73
CA LEU A 233 -63.61 62.23 73.41
C LEU A 233 -64.72 61.92 74.42
N MET A 234 -64.84 60.66 74.87
CA MET A 234 -65.73 60.26 75.98
C MET A 234 -65.28 60.85 77.31
N ALA A 235 -63.97 60.90 77.58
CA ALA A 235 -63.38 61.53 78.77
C ALA A 235 -63.56 63.05 78.75
N GLN A 236 -63.47 63.70 77.58
CA GLN A 236 -63.76 65.12 77.39
C GLN A 236 -65.27 65.44 77.50
N GLN A 237 -66.15 64.45 77.29
CA GLN A 237 -67.59 64.60 77.50
C GLN A 237 -68.03 64.46 78.97
N VAL A 238 -67.06 64.33 79.89
CA VAL A 238 -67.29 64.44 81.34
C VAL A 238 -66.64 65.72 81.85
N HIS A 239 -67.52 66.62 82.28
CA HIS A 239 -67.23 67.80 83.08
C HIS A 239 -66.22 67.47 84.20
N VAL A 240 -64.97 67.91 84.03
CA VAL A 240 -63.97 67.90 85.11
C VAL A 240 -64.22 69.15 85.95
N ASP A 241 -65.14 69.01 86.90
CA ASP A 241 -65.25 69.93 88.04
C ASP A 241 -63.95 69.82 88.85
N LEU A 242 -63.17 70.88 88.74
CA LEU A 242 -61.96 71.18 89.48
C LEU A 242 -62.28 71.34 90.98
N ASP A 243 -62.16 70.28 91.76
CA ASP A 243 -62.05 70.40 93.21
C ASP A 243 -60.59 70.64 93.60
N VAL A 244 -60.15 71.89 93.41
CA VAL A 244 -58.84 72.39 93.85
C VAL A 244 -58.90 72.61 95.36
N SER A 245 -58.80 71.52 96.10
CA SER A 245 -58.23 71.60 97.45
C SER A 245 -56.78 72.08 97.30
N LYS A 246 -56.40 73.15 98.02
CA LYS A 246 -55.08 73.80 97.94
C LYS A 246 -53.96 72.73 97.84
N PRO A 247 -53.35 72.53 96.66
CA PRO A 247 -52.26 71.59 96.56
C PRO A 247 -51.10 72.20 97.34
N ASP A 248 -50.38 71.37 98.09
CA ASP A 248 -49.08 71.76 98.59
C ASP A 248 -48.22 72.12 97.37
N LEU A 249 -48.14 73.42 97.06
CA LEU A 249 -47.43 73.96 95.90
C LEU A 249 -45.98 73.45 95.90
N THR A 250 -45.46 73.18 97.10
CA THR A 250 -44.16 72.57 97.34
C THR A 250 -44.07 71.13 96.85
N ALA A 251 -45.14 70.34 96.96
CA ALA A 251 -45.21 68.96 96.46
C ALA A 251 -45.37 68.92 94.94
N ALA A 252 -46.24 69.74 94.37
CA ALA A 252 -46.42 69.83 92.93
C ALA A 252 -45.15 70.36 92.22
N LEU A 253 -44.49 71.37 92.78
CA LEU A 253 -43.21 71.86 92.27
C LEU A 253 -42.08 70.82 92.42
N ARG A 254 -42.09 70.03 93.50
CA ARG A 254 -41.18 68.87 93.65
C ARG A 254 -41.44 67.81 92.58
N ASP A 255 -42.71 67.50 92.31
CA ASP A 255 -43.08 66.47 91.34
C ASP A 255 -42.76 66.88 89.91
N ILE A 256 -43.05 68.13 89.54
CA ILE A 256 -42.64 68.73 88.26
C ILE A 256 -41.11 68.69 88.13
N ARG A 257 -40.38 69.03 89.20
CA ARG A 257 -38.91 68.96 89.19
C ARG A 257 -38.40 67.54 89.00
N VAL A 258 -38.96 66.55 89.69
CA VAL A 258 -38.61 65.13 89.55
C VAL A 258 -38.94 64.64 88.14
N GLN A 259 -40.06 65.05 87.56
CA GLN A 259 -40.41 64.72 86.17
C GLN A 259 -39.40 65.33 85.18
N TYR A 260 -38.99 66.59 85.35
CA TYR A 260 -37.96 67.20 84.50
C TYR A 260 -36.59 66.54 84.69
N GLU A 261 -36.21 66.19 85.92
CA GLU A 261 -34.96 65.46 86.19
C GLU A 261 -35.00 64.04 85.57
N THR A 262 -36.14 63.36 85.62
CA THR A 262 -36.36 62.04 84.99
C THR A 262 -36.36 62.15 83.47
N MET A 263 -37.02 63.16 82.90
CA MET A 263 -37.06 63.38 81.46
C MET A 263 -35.70 63.80 80.91
N ALA A 264 -34.94 64.62 81.65
CA ALA A 264 -33.57 64.99 81.29
C ALA A 264 -32.61 63.79 81.33
N THR A 265 -32.73 62.92 82.35
CA THR A 265 -31.92 61.69 82.44
C THR A 265 -32.32 60.67 81.38
N SER A 266 -33.62 60.48 81.11
CA SER A 266 -34.12 59.62 80.02
C SER A 266 -33.62 60.11 78.66
N ASN A 267 -33.76 61.40 78.36
CA ASN A 267 -33.28 61.97 77.10
C ASN A 267 -31.75 61.84 76.95
N MET A 268 -30.98 62.02 78.03
CA MET A 268 -29.53 61.80 77.99
C MET A 268 -29.18 60.33 77.74
N GLN A 269 -29.89 59.39 78.36
CA GLN A 269 -29.69 57.96 78.15
C GLN A 269 -30.09 57.52 76.74
N GLU A 270 -31.25 57.96 76.26
CA GLU A 270 -31.75 57.67 74.90
C GLU A 270 -30.80 58.21 73.84
N THR A 271 -30.24 59.41 74.03
CA THR A 271 -29.24 59.95 73.11
C THR A 271 -27.94 59.15 73.15
N GLU A 272 -27.46 58.75 74.34
CA GLU A 272 -26.29 57.86 74.45
C GLU A 272 -26.51 56.50 73.77
N ASP A 273 -27.64 55.85 74.02
CA ASP A 273 -27.98 54.55 73.45
C ASP A 273 -28.17 54.66 71.93
N TRP A 274 -28.76 55.75 71.45
CA TRP A 274 -28.86 56.06 70.02
C TRP A 274 -27.47 56.21 69.38
N TYR A 275 -26.56 56.96 70.00
CA TYR A 275 -25.18 57.08 69.50
C TYR A 275 -24.46 55.74 69.53
N ARG A 276 -24.57 54.97 70.62
CA ARG A 276 -23.96 53.63 70.72
C ARG A 276 -24.47 52.68 69.64
N SER A 277 -25.77 52.63 69.40
CA SER A 277 -26.36 51.84 68.32
C SER A 277 -25.83 52.31 66.96
N LYS A 278 -25.76 53.63 66.73
CA LYS A 278 -25.25 54.16 65.46
C LYS A 278 -23.78 53.84 65.23
N PHE A 279 -22.95 53.91 66.27
CA PHE A 279 -21.55 53.51 66.20
C PHE A 279 -21.39 52.00 65.98
N ALA A 280 -22.21 51.18 66.62
CA ALA A 280 -22.23 49.74 66.39
C ALA A 280 -22.60 49.42 64.94
N ASP A 281 -23.66 50.01 64.40
CA ASP A 281 -24.09 49.83 63.01
C ASP A 281 -23.01 50.23 62.01
N LEU A 282 -22.35 51.38 62.23
CA LEU A 282 -21.24 51.85 61.39
C LEU A 282 -20.04 50.90 61.45
N THR A 283 -19.71 50.40 62.64
CA THR A 283 -18.60 49.46 62.85
C THR A 283 -18.90 48.12 62.16
N ASP A 284 -20.12 47.62 62.31
CA ASP A 284 -20.60 46.41 61.66
C ASP A 284 -20.61 46.54 60.13
N ALA A 285 -21.08 47.67 59.60
CA ALA A 285 -21.04 47.95 58.17
C ALA A 285 -19.60 48.02 57.63
N ALA A 286 -18.68 48.65 58.39
CA ALA A 286 -17.26 48.70 58.04
C ALA A 286 -16.63 47.30 58.03
N ASN A 287 -16.95 46.45 59.01
CA ASN A 287 -16.48 45.07 59.08
C ASN A 287 -17.00 44.22 57.92
N ARG A 288 -18.29 44.33 57.58
CA ARG A 288 -18.88 43.63 56.42
C ARG A 288 -18.22 44.06 55.10
N ASN A 289 -17.96 45.36 54.94
CA ASN A 289 -17.27 45.87 53.74
C ASN A 289 -15.81 45.41 53.67
N ALA A 290 -15.10 45.41 54.81
CA ALA A 290 -13.72 44.89 54.88
C ALA A 290 -13.65 43.40 54.51
N GLU A 291 -14.62 42.60 54.97
CA GLU A 291 -14.72 41.17 54.67
C GLU A 291 -15.08 40.93 53.19
N ALA A 292 -16.02 41.69 52.63
CA ALA A 292 -16.36 41.64 51.21
C ALA A 292 -15.14 42.00 50.33
N LEU A 293 -14.38 43.03 50.72
CA LEU A 293 -13.15 43.41 50.02
C LEU A 293 -12.08 42.32 50.12
N ARG A 294 -11.97 41.64 51.28
CA ARG A 294 -11.05 40.51 51.47
C ARG A 294 -11.41 39.34 50.57
N GLN A 295 -12.70 38.99 50.48
CA GLN A 295 -13.21 37.93 49.62
C GLN A 295 -12.98 38.25 48.13
N ALA A 296 -13.35 39.45 47.68
CA ALA A 296 -13.10 39.89 46.31
C ALA A 296 -11.61 39.86 45.93
N LYS A 297 -10.71 40.22 46.87
CA LYS A 297 -9.25 40.09 46.66
C LYS A 297 -8.81 38.64 46.57
N GLN A 298 -9.39 37.72 47.33
CA GLN A 298 -9.06 36.30 47.26
C GLN A 298 -9.50 35.70 45.93
N GLU A 299 -10.72 36.00 45.50
CA GLU A 299 -11.25 35.56 44.19
C GLU A 299 -10.40 36.11 43.04
N ALA A 300 -10.04 37.39 43.07
CA ALA A 300 -9.16 37.98 42.06
C ALA A 300 -7.77 37.29 42.00
N ASN A 301 -7.23 36.90 43.15
CA ASN A 301 -5.97 36.16 43.19
C ASN A 301 -6.11 34.72 42.67
N GLU A 302 -7.24 34.07 42.93
CA GLU A 302 -7.53 32.73 42.43
C GLU A 302 -7.70 32.74 40.91
N TYR A 303 -8.47 33.69 40.36
CA TYR A 303 -8.57 33.86 38.90
C TYR A 303 -7.22 34.16 38.26
N ARG A 304 -6.37 34.99 38.91
CA ARG A 304 -5.01 35.24 38.42
C ARG A 304 -4.15 33.98 38.39
N ARG A 305 -4.28 33.09 39.39
CA ARG A 305 -3.59 31.79 39.41
C ARG A 305 -4.12 30.86 38.32
N GLN A 306 -5.43 30.78 38.14
CA GLN A 306 -6.04 29.96 37.08
C GLN A 306 -5.57 30.42 35.69
N VAL A 307 -5.55 31.73 35.43
CA VAL A 307 -5.01 32.28 34.19
C VAL A 307 -3.54 31.88 33.99
N GLN A 308 -2.72 31.91 35.04
CA GLN A 308 -1.32 31.51 34.96
C GLN A 308 -1.18 30.01 34.63
N VAL A 309 -1.94 29.14 35.29
CA VAL A 309 -1.93 27.69 35.03
C VAL A 309 -2.36 27.39 33.59
N LEU A 310 -3.49 27.96 33.16
CA LEU A 310 -3.98 27.79 31.79
C LEU A 310 -2.97 28.33 30.75
N THR A 311 -2.28 29.41 31.06
CA THR A 311 -1.22 29.95 30.18
C THR A 311 -0.06 28.96 30.05
N CYS A 312 0.40 28.39 31.17
CA CYS A 312 1.44 27.37 31.16
C CYS A 312 1.00 26.10 30.40
N ASP A 313 -0.24 25.66 30.57
CA ASP A 313 -0.79 24.50 29.85
C ASP A 313 -0.86 24.76 28.34
N VAL A 314 -1.27 25.96 27.91
CA VAL A 314 -1.27 26.37 26.50
C VAL A 314 0.15 26.38 25.94
N GLU A 315 1.12 26.92 26.68
CA GLU A 315 2.54 26.92 26.26
C GLU A 315 3.11 25.49 26.17
N ALA A 316 2.78 24.62 27.12
CA ALA A 316 3.19 23.22 27.11
C ALA A 316 2.60 22.48 25.90
N LEU A 317 1.29 22.62 25.66
CA LEU A 317 0.61 22.02 24.51
C LEU A 317 1.17 22.54 23.18
N ARG A 318 1.44 23.85 23.07
CA ARG A 318 2.12 24.42 21.90
C ARG A 318 3.49 23.79 21.68
N GLY A 319 4.30 23.66 22.73
CA GLY A 319 5.60 23.00 22.65
C GLY A 319 5.50 21.53 22.21
N THR A 320 4.51 20.79 22.71
CA THR A 320 4.28 19.40 22.24
C THR A 320 3.84 19.33 20.79
N ASN A 321 3.00 20.26 20.34
CA ASN A 321 2.54 20.32 18.95
C ASN A 321 3.71 20.64 18.01
N GLU A 322 4.53 21.65 18.33
CA GLU A 322 5.75 21.96 17.57
C GLU A 322 6.73 20.78 17.52
N SER A 323 6.81 19.98 18.58
CA SER A 323 7.61 18.75 18.61
C SER A 323 7.05 17.70 17.65
N LEU A 324 5.74 17.46 17.67
CA LEU A 324 5.08 16.49 16.80
C LEU A 324 5.15 16.92 15.32
N GLU A 325 4.94 18.19 15.02
CA GLU A 325 5.10 18.74 13.67
C GLU A 325 6.52 18.56 13.15
N ARG A 326 7.55 18.76 13.99
CA ARG A 326 8.95 18.52 13.62
C ARG A 326 9.21 17.05 13.35
N GLN A 327 8.69 16.15 14.19
CA GLN A 327 8.80 14.70 13.96
C GLN A 327 8.12 14.26 12.68
N LEU A 328 6.96 14.84 12.34
CA LEU A 328 6.25 14.59 11.09
C LEU A 328 7.10 15.03 9.90
N ARG A 329 7.63 16.26 9.90
CA ARG A 329 8.53 16.75 8.84
C ARG A 329 9.78 15.87 8.68
N GLU A 330 10.41 15.47 9.78
CA GLU A 330 11.56 14.56 9.73
C GLU A 330 11.20 13.16 9.20
N MET A 331 9.98 12.68 9.42
CA MET A 331 9.49 11.42 8.84
C MET A 331 9.23 11.58 7.34
N ASP A 332 8.56 12.66 6.94
CA ASP A 332 8.29 12.97 5.52
C ASP A 332 9.60 13.14 4.74
N ASP A 333 10.59 13.87 5.27
CA ASP A 333 11.91 14.01 4.66
C ASP A 333 12.61 12.65 4.51
N ARG A 334 12.53 11.78 5.53
CA ARG A 334 13.08 10.42 5.45
C ARG A 334 12.40 9.60 4.35
N PHE A 335 11.07 9.63 4.27
CA PHE A 335 10.34 8.93 3.21
C PHE A 335 10.61 9.50 1.83
N ALA A 336 10.77 10.82 1.70
CA ALA A 336 11.16 11.46 0.45
C ALA A 336 12.55 11.00 0.01
N MET A 337 13.53 10.93 0.93
CA MET A 337 14.87 10.41 0.65
C MET A 337 14.84 8.93 0.25
N GLU A 338 14.07 8.10 0.95
CA GLU A 338 13.93 6.68 0.60
C GLU A 338 13.29 6.50 -0.78
N THR A 339 12.22 7.25 -1.06
CA THR A 339 11.53 7.24 -2.36
C THR A 339 12.46 7.68 -3.48
N SER A 340 13.23 8.74 -3.29
CA SER A 340 14.28 9.16 -4.23
C SER A 340 15.31 8.05 -4.44
N GLY A 341 15.74 7.36 -3.37
CA GLY A 341 16.68 6.25 -3.47
C GLY A 341 16.10 5.01 -4.17
N TYR A 342 14.79 4.76 -4.10
CA TYR A 342 14.12 3.75 -4.92
C TYR A 342 14.05 4.20 -6.38
N GLN A 343 13.69 5.45 -6.65
CA GLN A 343 13.63 6.01 -8.01
C GLN A 343 14.99 5.98 -8.70
N ASP A 344 16.07 6.33 -8.02
CA ASP A 344 17.44 6.24 -8.55
C ASP A 344 17.82 4.80 -8.88
N ARG A 345 17.41 3.83 -8.05
CA ARG A 345 17.65 2.41 -8.31
C ARG A 345 16.87 1.91 -9.52
N VAL A 346 15.62 2.34 -9.67
CA VAL A 346 14.80 2.04 -10.84
C VAL A 346 15.45 2.62 -12.10
N SER A 347 15.85 3.90 -12.09
CA SER A 347 16.51 4.54 -13.23
C SER A 347 17.81 3.83 -13.63
N ARG A 348 18.65 3.42 -12.66
CA ARG A 348 19.87 2.65 -12.96
C ARG A 348 19.58 1.31 -13.62
N LEU A 349 18.55 0.60 -13.14
CA LEU A 349 18.14 -0.67 -13.74
C LEU A 349 17.55 -0.46 -15.14
N GLU A 350 16.81 0.62 -15.36
CA GLU A 350 16.30 1.00 -16.68
C GLU A 350 17.44 1.31 -17.65
N ASP A 351 18.47 2.04 -17.20
CA ASP A 351 19.68 2.35 -17.97
C ASP A 351 20.46 1.07 -18.30
N ASP A 352 20.64 0.16 -17.35
CA ASP A 352 21.30 -1.14 -17.57
C ASP A 352 20.53 -1.99 -18.60
N ILE A 353 19.20 -2.00 -18.52
CA ILE A 353 18.34 -2.67 -19.51
C ILE A 353 18.52 -2.04 -20.90
N HIS A 354 18.58 -0.71 -20.99
CA HIS A 354 18.82 -0.02 -22.26
C HIS A 354 20.18 -0.37 -22.84
N SER A 355 21.23 -0.30 -22.02
CA SER A 355 22.59 -0.64 -22.43
C SER A 355 22.70 -2.09 -22.93
N LEU A 356 22.08 -3.05 -22.22
CA LEU A 356 22.06 -4.45 -22.64
C LEU A 356 21.27 -4.67 -23.94
N LYS A 357 20.18 -3.92 -24.15
CA LYS A 357 19.43 -3.96 -25.42
C LYS A 357 20.27 -3.43 -26.58
N ASP A 358 21.01 -2.35 -26.38
CA ASP A 358 21.91 -1.78 -27.38
C ASP A 358 23.07 -2.74 -27.69
N GLU A 359 23.62 -3.40 -26.67
CA GLU A 359 24.62 -4.46 -26.85
C GLU A 359 24.08 -5.65 -27.64
N MET A 360 22.87 -6.10 -27.32
CA MET A 360 22.20 -7.17 -28.06
C MET A 360 21.97 -6.78 -29.52
N ALA A 361 21.51 -5.56 -29.78
CA ALA A 361 21.30 -5.05 -31.14
C ALA A 361 22.61 -5.01 -31.94
N ARG A 362 23.71 -4.57 -31.30
CA ARG A 362 25.04 -4.57 -31.92
C ARG A 362 25.52 -5.97 -32.27
N HIS A 363 25.38 -6.93 -31.35
CA HIS A 363 25.75 -8.32 -31.63
C HIS A 363 24.91 -8.92 -32.76
N LEU A 364 23.60 -8.66 -32.80
CA LEU A 364 22.75 -9.08 -33.92
C LEU A 364 23.23 -8.52 -35.26
N GLN A 365 23.65 -7.26 -35.29
CA GLN A 365 24.23 -6.65 -36.49
C GLN A 365 25.55 -7.33 -36.89
N GLU A 366 26.46 -7.54 -35.94
CA GLU A 366 27.73 -8.25 -36.17
C GLU A 366 27.51 -9.69 -36.70
N TYR A 367 26.51 -10.41 -36.17
CA TYR A 367 26.12 -11.74 -36.66
C TYR A 367 25.57 -11.69 -38.08
N GLN A 368 24.75 -10.69 -38.39
CA GLN A 368 24.22 -10.51 -39.76
C GLN A 368 25.34 -10.20 -40.75
N ASP A 369 26.29 -9.34 -40.38
CA ASP A 369 27.45 -9.02 -41.20
C ASP A 369 28.34 -10.24 -41.43
N LEU A 370 28.61 -11.04 -40.39
CA LEU A 370 29.35 -12.29 -40.51
C LEU A 370 28.63 -13.32 -41.40
N LEU A 371 27.29 -13.40 -41.28
CA LEU A 371 26.47 -14.25 -42.15
C LEU A 371 26.58 -13.79 -43.61
N ASN A 372 26.53 -12.48 -43.87
CA ASN A 372 26.70 -11.93 -45.21
C ASN A 372 28.08 -12.30 -45.80
N VAL A 373 29.16 -12.19 -45.01
CA VAL A 373 30.51 -12.63 -45.43
C VAL A 373 30.53 -14.12 -45.74
N LYS A 374 29.91 -14.95 -44.90
CA LYS A 374 29.82 -16.40 -45.12
C LYS A 374 29.09 -16.73 -46.43
N LEU A 375 27.98 -16.04 -46.71
CA LEU A 375 27.23 -16.22 -47.96
C LEU A 375 28.07 -15.82 -49.17
N ALA A 376 28.84 -14.73 -49.09
CA ALA A 376 29.76 -14.34 -50.15
C ALA A 376 30.83 -15.42 -50.40
N LEU A 377 31.43 -15.97 -49.33
CA LEU A 377 32.39 -17.07 -49.44
C LEU A 377 31.78 -18.34 -50.03
N ASP A 378 30.54 -18.68 -49.69
CA ASP A 378 29.86 -19.84 -50.31
C ASP A 378 29.67 -19.65 -51.82
N ILE A 379 29.34 -18.43 -52.25
CA ILE A 379 29.22 -18.09 -53.67
C ILE A 379 30.60 -18.21 -54.35
N GLU A 380 31.66 -17.68 -53.74
CA GLU A 380 33.02 -17.85 -54.23
C GLU A 380 33.39 -19.33 -54.37
N ILE A 381 33.16 -20.15 -53.35
CA ILE A 381 33.41 -21.60 -53.38
C ILE A 381 32.60 -22.28 -54.50
N ALA A 382 31.32 -21.92 -54.66
CA ALA A 382 30.48 -22.45 -55.72
C ALA A 382 31.01 -22.07 -57.11
N THR A 383 31.46 -20.83 -57.29
CA THR A 383 32.08 -20.40 -58.56
C THR A 383 33.40 -21.12 -58.82
N TYR A 384 34.28 -21.25 -57.82
CA TYR A 384 35.51 -22.03 -57.95
C TYR A 384 35.24 -23.49 -58.32
N ARG A 385 34.25 -24.14 -57.69
CA ARG A 385 33.81 -25.50 -58.05
C ARG A 385 33.34 -25.59 -59.50
N LYS A 386 32.53 -24.65 -59.96
CA LYS A 386 32.04 -24.60 -61.35
C LYS A 386 33.16 -24.40 -62.38
N LEU A 387 34.18 -23.59 -62.05
CA LEU A 387 35.36 -23.44 -62.91
C LEU A 387 36.19 -24.73 -62.98
N LEU A 388 36.36 -25.42 -61.85
CA LEU A 388 37.05 -26.71 -61.77
C LEU A 388 36.31 -27.80 -62.57
N GLU A 389 34.99 -27.88 -62.45
CA GLU A 389 34.15 -28.78 -63.28
C GLU A 389 34.26 -28.45 -64.78
N GLY A 390 34.40 -27.16 -65.14
CA GLY A 390 34.64 -26.72 -66.51
C GLY A 390 36.03 -27.07 -67.07
N GLU A 391 37.06 -27.14 -66.22
CA GLU A 391 38.41 -27.63 -66.58
C GLU A 391 38.43 -29.17 -66.71
N GLU A 392 37.77 -29.89 -65.80
CA GLU A 392 37.60 -31.35 -65.92
C GLU A 392 36.86 -31.73 -67.22
N SER A 393 35.92 -30.89 -67.65
CA SER A 393 35.23 -31.03 -68.95
C SER A 393 36.14 -30.82 -70.18
N ARG A 394 37.24 -30.07 -70.05
CA ARG A 394 38.25 -29.92 -71.12
C ARG A 394 39.27 -31.06 -71.15
N ILE A 395 39.51 -31.70 -70.01
CA ILE A 395 40.53 -32.76 -69.86
C ILE A 395 39.94 -34.16 -70.12
N THR A 396 38.62 -34.33 -70.14
CA THR A 396 37.97 -35.65 -70.30
C THR A 396 37.23 -35.81 -71.64
N ILE A 397 37.66 -36.79 -72.45
CA ILE A 397 37.00 -37.32 -73.67
C ILE A 397 35.64 -37.98 -73.28
N PRO A 398 34.58 -37.94 -74.12
CA PRO A 398 33.22 -38.18 -73.65
C PRO A 398 32.87 -39.66 -73.46
N VAL A 399 32.20 -39.97 -72.35
CA VAL A 399 31.16 -41.01 -72.33
C VAL A 399 29.91 -40.40 -71.71
N GLN A 400 28.85 -40.41 -72.49
CA GLN A 400 27.56 -39.80 -72.23
C GLN A 400 26.75 -40.60 -71.20
N SER A 401 26.24 -39.89 -70.19
CA SER A 401 24.80 -39.55 -70.06
C SER A 401 23.90 -40.16 -68.97
N PHE A 402 23.18 -39.22 -68.31
CA PHE A 402 21.76 -39.20 -67.88
C PHE A 402 21.40 -39.95 -66.57
N SER A 403 20.69 -39.42 -65.55
CA SER A 403 19.75 -38.29 -65.44
C SER A 403 19.45 -37.87 -63.98
N ASN A 404 18.98 -36.63 -63.83
CA ASN A 404 17.99 -36.09 -62.87
C ASN A 404 18.40 -35.77 -61.41
N LEU A 405 18.68 -34.49 -61.16
CA LEU A 405 18.31 -33.83 -59.91
C LEU A 405 17.40 -32.63 -60.22
N GLN A 406 16.12 -32.78 -59.89
CA GLN A 406 15.12 -31.72 -59.91
C GLN A 406 15.46 -30.71 -58.81
N PHE A 407 15.94 -29.53 -59.21
CA PHE A 407 16.00 -28.34 -58.37
C PHE A 407 14.56 -27.85 -58.15
N ARG A 408 14.00 -28.16 -56.98
CA ARG A 408 12.71 -27.65 -56.55
C ARG A 408 12.93 -26.31 -55.89
N GLU A 409 12.64 -25.23 -56.63
CA GLU A 409 12.47 -23.89 -56.07
C GLU A 409 11.45 -23.94 -54.92
N THR A 410 11.90 -23.70 -53.70
CA THR A 410 11.02 -23.29 -52.61
C THR A 410 10.97 -21.77 -52.64
N ASN A 411 9.96 -21.25 -53.34
CA ASN A 411 9.44 -19.90 -53.16
C ASN A 411 9.12 -19.71 -51.66
N LEU A 412 9.92 -18.91 -50.96
CA LEU A 412 9.56 -18.35 -49.66
C LEU A 412 8.60 -17.19 -49.95
N ASP A 413 7.32 -17.52 -50.06
CA ASP A 413 6.21 -16.59 -50.14
C ASP A 413 6.05 -15.96 -48.74
N THR A 414 6.87 -14.95 -48.40
CA THR A 414 6.58 -14.07 -47.25
C THR A 414 5.43 -13.14 -47.62
N LYS A 415 4.21 -13.71 -47.63
CA LYS A 415 2.99 -12.92 -47.51
C LYS A 415 2.96 -12.33 -46.10
N THR A 416 3.23 -11.04 -46.01
CA THR A 416 2.71 -10.22 -44.92
C THR A 416 1.18 -10.23 -45.03
N PRO A 417 0.41 -10.67 -44.01
CA PRO A 417 -0.98 -10.26 -43.93
C PRO A 417 -0.98 -8.86 -43.32
N GLU A 418 -0.99 -7.82 -44.16
CA GLU A 418 -1.60 -6.55 -43.77
C GLU A 418 -3.10 -6.81 -43.59
N ALA A 419 -3.46 -7.30 -42.40
CA ALA A 419 -4.83 -7.29 -41.96
C ALA A 419 -5.20 -5.83 -41.72
N HIS A 420 -5.86 -5.19 -42.70
CA HIS A 420 -6.60 -3.97 -42.46
C HIS A 420 -7.65 -4.23 -41.38
N VAL A 421 -7.29 -3.91 -40.13
CA VAL A 421 -8.21 -3.93 -39.00
C VAL A 421 -9.24 -2.83 -39.22
N LYS A 422 -10.39 -3.20 -39.78
CA LYS A 422 -11.59 -2.35 -39.71
C LYS A 422 -12.01 -2.29 -38.24
N ARG A 423 -11.67 -1.20 -37.56
CA ARG A 423 -12.16 -0.93 -36.21
C ARG A 423 -13.60 -0.44 -36.31
N SER A 424 -14.56 -1.22 -35.86
CA SER A 424 -15.90 -0.72 -35.56
C SER A 424 -15.89 -0.12 -34.16
N ILE A 425 -16.48 1.07 -34.02
CA ILE A 425 -16.62 1.75 -32.72
C ILE A 425 -18.00 1.40 -32.19
N LEU A 426 -18.03 0.67 -31.07
CA LEU A 426 -19.26 0.34 -30.35
C LEU A 426 -19.46 1.36 -29.23
N VAL A 427 -20.44 2.25 -29.39
CA VAL A 427 -20.78 3.21 -28.33
C VAL A 427 -21.90 2.62 -27.49
N ARG A 428 -21.62 2.48 -26.19
CA ARG A 428 -22.54 1.91 -25.21
C ARG A 428 -22.93 3.01 -24.23
N THR A 429 -24.19 3.42 -24.27
CA THR A 429 -24.75 4.42 -23.36
C THR A 429 -25.56 3.72 -22.28
N VAL A 430 -25.20 4.00 -21.03
CA VAL A 430 -25.80 3.40 -19.84
C VAL A 430 -26.36 4.52 -18.98
N GLU A 431 -27.69 4.56 -18.81
CA GLU A 431 -28.34 5.45 -17.85
C GLU A 431 -28.47 4.73 -16.51
N THR A 432 -27.90 5.34 -15.46
CA THR A 432 -27.97 4.84 -14.08
C THR A 432 -28.69 5.85 -13.19
N ARG A 433 -29.50 5.35 -12.26
CA ARG A 433 -30.08 6.14 -11.17
C ARG A 433 -29.99 5.29 -9.90
N ASP A 434 -29.47 5.88 -8.83
CA ASP A 434 -29.28 5.23 -7.54
C ASP A 434 -28.44 3.93 -7.60
N GLY A 435 -27.49 3.87 -8.54
CA GLY A 435 -26.55 2.75 -8.68
C GLY A 435 -27.06 1.55 -9.47
N GLU A 436 -28.34 1.51 -9.87
CA GLU A 436 -28.88 0.47 -10.74
C GLU A 436 -29.00 0.94 -12.20
N ILE A 437 -28.71 0.05 -13.15
CA ILE A 437 -28.78 0.30 -14.59
C ILE A 437 -30.23 0.20 -15.03
N ILE A 438 -30.85 1.32 -15.40
CA ILE A 438 -32.28 1.38 -15.75
C ILE A 438 -32.48 1.18 -17.26
N LYS A 439 -31.50 1.58 -18.08
CA LYS A 439 -31.57 1.40 -19.53
C LYS A 439 -30.19 1.29 -20.15
N GLU A 440 -30.04 0.30 -21.02
CA GLU A 440 -28.83 0.06 -21.80
C GLU A 440 -29.18 0.03 -23.29
N SER A 441 -28.52 0.88 -24.08
CA SER A 441 -28.64 0.87 -25.54
C SER A 441 -27.26 0.83 -26.18
N THR A 442 -27.09 -0.05 -27.16
CA THR A 442 -25.84 -0.21 -27.92
C THR A 442 -26.12 0.14 -29.37
N THR A 443 -25.40 1.13 -29.91
CA THR A 443 -25.49 1.51 -31.33
C THR A 443 -24.14 1.28 -32.00
N GLU A 444 -24.12 0.43 -33.03
CA GLU A 444 -22.93 0.13 -33.81
C GLU A 444 -22.82 1.13 -34.97
N HIS A 445 -21.80 2.00 -34.92
CA HIS A 445 -21.46 2.84 -36.07
C HIS A 445 -20.40 2.13 -36.91
N LYS A 446 -20.80 1.77 -38.13
CA LYS A 446 -19.88 1.31 -39.18
C LYS A 446 -19.42 2.54 -39.95
N ASP A 447 -18.16 2.93 -39.76
CA ASP A 447 -17.53 3.86 -40.68
C ASP A 447 -17.39 3.16 -42.04
N LEU A 448 -18.09 3.69 -43.04
CA LEU A 448 -17.91 3.29 -44.43
C LEU A 448 -16.55 3.82 -44.92
N PRO A 449 -15.86 3.06 -45.79
CA PRO A 449 -14.46 3.29 -46.15
C PRO A 449 -14.19 4.65 -46.77
#